data_AF-A0A969JPN0-F1
#
_entry.id   AF-A0A969JPN0-F1
#
_cell.length_a   1.000
_cell.length_b   1.000
_cell.length_c   1.000
_cell.angle_alpha   90.00
_cell.angle_beta   90.00
_cell.angle_gamma   90.00
#
_symmetry.space_group_name_H-M   'P 1'
#
loop_
_entity.id
_entity.type
_entity.pdbx_description
1 polymer ?
#
loop_
_entity_poly.entity_id
_entity_poly.type
_entity_poly.pdbx_seq_one_letter_code
_entity_poly.pdbx_strand_id
1 'polypeptide(L)'
;MVNFSSPHDFVERGFGYCVLYGEDIVSIASTFAVCKRESKSKSTRRRNTRAKGWQQQQARNWLSTRLENGLDPNWDAATEKSGSLAKKLGYTPQGTYTMIAYIKIRSFYWLLYSLRMIRKAFRNR
;
A
#
# COMPACT_ATOMS: atom_id res chain seq x y z
N MET A 1 -9.83 -2.90 0.94
CA MET A 1 -9.64 -1.63 0.23
C MET A 1 -9.29 -1.98 -1.20
N VAL A 2 -10.18 -1.67 -2.14
CA VAL A 2 -9.85 -1.70 -3.57
C VAL A 2 -9.62 -0.25 -3.94
N ASN A 3 -8.40 0.09 -4.35
CA ASN A 3 -8.01 1.48 -4.57
C ASN A 3 -8.41 2.01 -5.96
N PHE A 4 -8.88 1.11 -6.84
CA PHE A 4 -9.33 1.37 -8.20
C PHE A 4 -10.62 0.58 -8.45
N SER A 5 -11.50 1.14 -9.27
CA SER A 5 -12.81 0.55 -9.57
C SER A 5 -12.71 -0.64 -10.53
N SER A 6 -11.65 -0.69 -11.34
CA SER A 6 -11.38 -1.76 -12.30
C SER A 6 -9.89 -1.76 -12.72
N PRO A 7 -9.41 -2.81 -13.41
CA PRO A 7 -8.09 -2.78 -14.04
C PRO A 7 -7.92 -1.64 -15.06
N HIS A 8 -8.98 -1.33 -15.82
CA HIS A 8 -8.98 -0.20 -16.77
C HIS A 8 -8.75 1.13 -16.06
N ASP A 9 -9.47 1.33 -14.94
CA ASP A 9 -9.35 2.51 -14.10
C ASP A 9 -7.95 2.66 -13.47
N PHE A 10 -7.26 1.54 -13.20
CA PHE A 10 -5.85 1.56 -12.80
C PHE A 10 -4.92 1.97 -13.95
N VAL A 11 -5.16 1.50 -15.17
CA VAL A 11 -4.34 1.82 -16.34
C VAL A 11 -4.50 3.29 -16.74
N GLU A 12 -5.70 3.85 -16.62
CA GLU A 12 -5.97 5.25 -16.96
C GLU A 12 -5.40 6.25 -15.95
N ARG A 13 -5.48 5.93 -14.64
CA ARG A 13 -5.18 6.90 -13.57
C ARG A 13 -3.92 6.58 -12.78
N GLY A 14 -3.40 5.37 -12.92
CA GLY A 14 -2.25 4.86 -12.19
C GLY A 14 -1.23 4.25 -13.11
N PHE A 15 -0.19 3.72 -12.50
CA PHE A 15 0.86 2.96 -13.18
C PHE A 15 1.60 2.11 -12.16
N GLY A 16 2.32 1.11 -12.64
CA GLY A 16 3.15 0.25 -11.82
C GLY A 16 4.25 -0.40 -12.62
N TYR A 17 5.30 -0.79 -11.91
CA TYR A 17 6.43 -1.54 -12.44
C TYR A 17 6.53 -2.85 -11.69
N CYS A 18 7.02 -3.87 -12.39
CA CYS A 18 7.45 -5.09 -11.76
C CYS A 18 8.86 -5.43 -12.20
N VAL A 19 9.52 -6.32 -11.44
CA VAL A 19 10.77 -6.93 -11.90
C VAL A 19 10.55 -8.42 -12.02
N LEU A 20 10.97 -8.93 -13.18
CA LEU A 20 10.94 -10.34 -13.53
C LEU A 20 12.31 -10.97 -13.24
N TYR A 21 12.30 -12.20 -12.75
CA TYR A 21 13.46 -13.08 -12.71
C TYR A 21 13.08 -14.36 -13.45
N GLY A 22 13.51 -14.49 -14.70
CA GLY A 22 12.91 -15.46 -15.62
C GLY A 22 11.47 -15.08 -15.94
N GLU A 23 10.55 -16.04 -15.80
CA GLU A 23 9.10 -15.82 -15.98
C GLU A 23 8.40 -15.34 -14.69
N ASP A 24 9.12 -15.33 -13.56
CA ASP A 24 8.53 -15.02 -12.26
C ASP A 24 8.59 -13.53 -11.91
N ILE A 25 7.46 -12.98 -11.46
CA ILE A 25 7.40 -11.64 -10.85
C ILE A 25 7.96 -11.70 -9.42
N VAL A 26 9.14 -11.08 -9.20
CA VAL A 26 9.83 -11.09 -7.90
C VAL A 26 9.64 -9.81 -7.08
N SER A 27 9.19 -8.72 -7.71
CA SER A 27 8.89 -7.45 -7.05
C SER A 27 7.89 -6.62 -7.85
N ILE A 28 7.07 -5.85 -7.16
CA ILE A 28 6.12 -4.90 -7.75
C ILE A 28 6.20 -3.57 -6.99
N ALA A 29 6.12 -2.46 -7.71
CA ALA A 29 5.83 -1.13 -7.20
C ALA A 29 4.65 -0.56 -8.01
N SER A 30 3.52 -0.31 -7.35
CA SER A 30 2.33 0.19 -8.02
C SER A 30 1.79 1.44 -7.34
N THR A 31 1.02 2.21 -8.10
CA THR A 31 0.22 3.30 -7.56
C THR A 31 -0.81 2.73 -6.59
N PHE A 32 -0.69 3.10 -5.33
CA PHE A 32 -1.58 2.70 -4.24
C PHE A 32 -2.83 3.57 -4.19
N ALA A 33 -2.76 4.87 -4.44
CA ALA A 33 -3.94 5.74 -4.45
C ALA A 33 -3.71 6.91 -5.40
N VAL A 34 -4.79 7.47 -5.96
CA VAL A 34 -4.76 8.66 -6.83
C VAL A 34 -5.69 9.71 -6.23
N CYS A 35 -5.14 10.86 -5.86
CA CYS A 35 -5.84 12.08 -5.47
C CYS A 35 -5.58 13.15 -6.53
N LYS A 36 -6.48 14.15 -6.67
CA LYS A 36 -6.42 15.24 -7.67
C LYS A 36 -5.08 16.03 -7.74
N ARG A 37 -4.16 15.82 -6.79
CA ARG A 37 -2.80 16.38 -6.78
C ARG A 37 -1.68 15.39 -6.44
N GLU A 38 -2.00 14.17 -6.01
CA GLU A 38 -1.00 13.27 -5.41
C GLU A 38 -1.36 11.81 -5.60
N SER A 39 -0.40 10.97 -5.97
CA SER A 39 -0.59 9.52 -5.98
C SER A 39 0.43 8.81 -5.08
N LYS A 40 -0.01 7.90 -4.22
CA LYS A 40 0.86 7.18 -3.26
C LYS A 40 1.36 5.88 -3.89
N SER A 41 2.55 5.38 -3.53
CA SER A 41 3.08 4.09 -4.04
C SER A 41 3.14 3.02 -2.95
N LYS A 42 2.94 1.74 -3.31
CA LYS A 42 3.10 0.60 -2.40
C LYS A 42 3.99 -0.44 -3.06
N SER A 43 5.06 -0.82 -2.36
CA SER A 43 5.97 -1.90 -2.77
C SER A 43 5.80 -3.11 -1.86
N THR A 44 5.63 -4.29 -2.45
CA THR A 44 5.48 -5.57 -1.74
C THR A 44 6.45 -6.60 -2.31
N ARG A 45 7.10 -7.36 -1.42
CA ARG A 45 8.12 -8.38 -1.75
C ARG A 45 7.63 -9.78 -1.36
N ARG A 46 7.86 -10.78 -2.23
CA ARG A 46 7.70 -12.20 -1.89
C ARG A 46 8.92 -12.67 -1.07
N ARG A 47 8.69 -13.40 0.03
CA ARG A 47 9.63 -13.64 1.15
C ARG A 47 10.98 -14.30 0.80
N ASN A 48 11.14 -14.88 -0.40
CA ASN A 48 12.19 -15.88 -0.67
C ASN A 48 13.29 -15.48 -1.66
N THR A 49 13.29 -14.29 -2.24
CA THR A 49 14.35 -13.90 -3.18
C THR A 49 15.52 -13.24 -2.44
N ARG A 50 16.77 -13.57 -2.78
CA ARG A 50 18.02 -12.97 -2.25
C ARG A 50 18.45 -11.68 -2.98
N ALA A 51 17.56 -11.02 -3.72
CA ALA A 51 17.93 -9.86 -4.52
C ALA A 51 18.03 -8.58 -3.66
N LYS A 52 19.27 -8.15 -3.38
CA LYS A 52 19.59 -6.81 -2.86
C LYS A 52 19.67 -5.86 -4.07
N GLY A 53 18.95 -4.73 -4.04
CA GLY A 53 19.06 -3.65 -5.05
C GLY A 53 17.87 -3.42 -5.98
N TRP A 54 17.02 -4.43 -6.21
CA TRP A 54 15.96 -4.35 -7.24
C TRP A 54 14.82 -3.39 -6.86
N GLN A 55 14.57 -3.22 -5.56
CA GLN A 55 13.62 -2.23 -5.05
C GLN A 55 14.10 -0.80 -5.30
N GLN A 56 15.42 -0.58 -5.23
CA GLN A 56 16.01 0.73 -5.49
C GLN A 56 15.95 1.08 -6.97
N GLN A 57 16.21 0.12 -7.86
CA GLN A 57 16.07 0.35 -9.30
C GLN A 57 14.62 0.65 -9.71
N GLN A 58 13.64 -0.13 -9.22
CA GLN A 58 12.23 0.15 -9.50
C GLN A 58 11.79 1.51 -8.98
N ALA A 59 12.18 1.85 -7.75
CA ALA A 59 11.80 3.13 -7.17
C ALA A 59 12.44 4.32 -7.90
N ARG A 60 13.66 4.15 -8.45
CA ARG A 60 14.29 5.13 -9.35
C ARG A 60 13.54 5.28 -10.67
N ASN A 61 13.17 4.19 -11.33
CA ASN A 61 12.40 4.26 -12.58
C ASN A 61 11.04 4.94 -12.39
N TRP A 62 10.36 4.61 -11.28
CA TRP A 62 9.10 5.24 -10.91
C TRP A 62 9.25 6.75 -10.65
N LEU A 63 10.32 7.13 -9.95
CA LEU A 63 10.63 8.53 -9.67
C LEU A 63 10.92 9.31 -10.96
N SER A 64 11.75 8.77 -11.85
CA SER A 64 12.08 9.38 -13.14
C SER A 64 10.82 9.63 -13.96
N THR A 65 9.96 8.61 -14.08
CA THR A 65 8.73 8.71 -14.86
C THR A 65 7.78 9.77 -14.31
N ARG A 66 7.71 9.96 -12.99
CA ARG A 66 6.90 11.03 -12.42
C ARG A 66 7.44 12.41 -12.72
N LEU A 67 8.74 12.60 -12.52
CA LEU A 67 9.39 13.87 -12.76
C LEU A 67 9.28 14.28 -14.24
N GLU A 68 9.46 13.33 -15.15
CA GLU A 68 9.29 13.53 -16.61
C GLU A 68 7.85 13.94 -16.97
N ASN A 69 6.85 13.45 -16.24
CA ASN A 69 5.44 13.80 -16.45
C ASN A 69 4.97 15.01 -15.62
N GLY A 70 5.89 15.74 -14.97
CA GLY A 70 5.57 16.92 -14.16
C GLY A 70 4.77 16.61 -12.89
N LEU A 71 4.82 15.37 -12.39
CA LEU A 71 4.08 14.91 -11.22
C LEU A 71 4.95 14.97 -9.97
N ASP A 72 4.39 15.47 -8.86
CA ASP A 72 5.05 15.47 -7.55
C ASP A 72 5.17 14.03 -7.01
N PRO A 73 6.39 13.51 -6.79
CA PRO A 73 6.59 12.13 -6.37
C PRO A 73 6.52 11.98 -4.84
N ASN A 74 5.42 12.38 -4.21
CA ASN A 74 5.28 12.23 -2.76
C ASN A 74 5.44 10.77 -2.29
N TRP A 75 6.27 10.58 -1.26
CA TRP A 75 6.62 9.27 -0.70
C TRP A 75 6.21 9.17 0.77
N ASP A 76 5.30 8.23 1.07
CA ASP A 76 4.79 7.98 2.41
C ASP A 76 5.35 6.65 2.95
N ALA A 77 6.26 6.75 3.93
CA ALA A 77 7.00 5.60 4.44
C ALA A 77 6.26 4.90 5.57
N ALA A 78 5.43 3.91 5.23
CA ALA A 78 4.68 3.10 6.21
C ALA A 78 5.56 2.22 7.14
N THR A 79 6.85 2.05 6.84
CA THR A 79 7.79 1.26 7.65
C THR A 79 9.19 1.86 7.57
N GLU A 80 10.05 1.59 8.56
CA GLU A 80 11.45 2.02 8.57
C GLU A 80 12.23 1.54 7.34
N LYS A 81 11.91 0.35 6.83
CA LYS A 81 12.52 -0.18 5.59
C LYS A 81 12.14 0.66 4.38
N SER A 82 10.88 1.10 4.28
CA SER A 82 10.44 2.04 3.24
C SER A 82 11.10 3.41 3.41
N GLY A 83 11.21 3.91 4.65
CA GLY A 83 11.90 5.17 4.94
C GLY A 83 13.38 5.14 4.57
N SER A 84 14.06 4.02 4.83
CA SER A 84 15.46 3.82 4.43
C SER A 84 15.62 3.79 2.90
N LEU A 85 14.64 3.28 2.16
CA LEU A 85 14.62 3.32 0.70
C LEU A 85 14.38 4.75 0.20
N ALA A 86 13.44 5.48 0.78
CA ALA A 86 13.16 6.88 0.43
C ALA A 86 14.40 7.76 0.60
N LYS A 87 15.12 7.63 1.72
CA LYS A 87 16.39 8.36 1.94
C LYS A 87 17.41 8.09 0.83
N LYS A 88 17.55 6.83 0.38
CA LYS A 88 18.45 6.45 -0.73
C LYS A 88 18.03 6.99 -2.10
N LEU A 89 16.79 7.44 -2.24
CA LEU A 89 16.24 8.05 -3.45
C LEU A 89 16.33 9.58 -3.42
N GLY A 90 16.84 10.18 -2.35
CA GLY A 90 17.00 11.63 -2.21
C GLY A 90 15.89 12.34 -1.45
N TYR A 91 14.94 11.61 -0.83
CA TYR A 91 13.90 12.24 -0.01
C TYR A 91 14.42 12.67 1.36
N THR A 92 13.99 13.85 1.80
CA THR A 92 14.21 14.36 3.17
C THR A 92 13.01 14.02 4.05
N PRO A 93 13.20 13.33 5.21
CA PRO A 93 12.11 13.04 6.13
C PRO A 93 11.52 14.33 6.72
N GLN A 94 10.19 14.46 6.70
CA GLN A 94 9.48 15.61 7.27
C GLN A 94 8.97 15.37 8.71
N GLY A 95 9.05 14.13 9.21
CA GLY A 95 8.60 13.76 10.54
C GLY A 95 7.94 12.39 10.57
N THR A 96 7.42 12.02 11.74
CA THR A 96 6.62 10.80 11.94
C THR A 96 5.22 11.19 12.41
N TYR A 97 4.24 10.34 12.13
CA TYR A 97 2.88 10.53 12.60
C TYR A 97 2.28 9.18 13.02
N THR A 98 1.29 9.22 13.92
CA THR A 98 0.59 8.02 14.35
C THR A 98 -0.46 7.61 13.32
N MET A 99 -0.35 6.39 12.80
CA MET A 99 -1.39 5.79 11.96
C MET A 99 -2.21 4.79 12.78
N ILE A 100 -3.53 4.95 12.79
CA ILE A 100 -4.46 3.99 13.39
C ILE A 100 -5.19 3.26 12.27
N ALA A 101 -5.13 1.93 12.26
CA ALA A 101 -5.87 1.10 11.32
C ALA A 101 -7.15 0.55 11.98
N TYR A 102 -8.31 0.98 11.51
CA TYR A 102 -9.59 0.39 11.95
C TYR A 102 -9.91 -0.85 11.11
N ILE A 103 -9.87 -2.02 11.74
CA ILE A 103 -10.22 -3.29 11.10
C ILE A 103 -11.58 -3.73 11.65
N LYS A 104 -12.62 -3.66 10.83
CA LYS A 104 -13.97 -4.07 11.22
C LYS A 104 -14.06 -5.60 11.19
N ILE A 105 -13.99 -6.24 12.37
CA ILE A 105 -14.09 -7.71 12.49
C ILE A 105 -15.57 -8.13 12.50
N ARG A 106 -16.07 -8.67 11.38
CA ARG A 106 -17.47 -9.17 11.25
C ARG A 106 -17.83 -10.25 12.28
N SER A 107 -16.89 -11.11 12.65
CA SER A 107 -17.13 -12.20 13.60
C SER A 107 -17.41 -11.70 15.02
N PHE A 108 -16.79 -10.58 15.43
CA PHE A 108 -17.03 -9.97 16.73
C PHE A 108 -18.42 -9.33 16.82
N TYR A 109 -18.91 -8.78 15.72
CA TYR A 109 -20.29 -8.27 15.63
C TYR A 109 -21.32 -9.38 15.86
N TRP A 110 -21.15 -10.54 15.21
CA TRP A 110 -22.05 -11.68 15.38
C TRP A 110 -22.00 -12.27 16.80
N LEU A 111 -20.81 -12.34 17.40
CA LEU A 111 -20.66 -12.77 18.79
C LEU A 111 -21.38 -11.82 19.76
N LEU A 112 -21.24 -10.51 19.59
CA LEU A 112 -21.94 -9.53 20.42
C LEU A 112 -23.46 -9.55 20.20
N TYR A 113 -23.90 -9.77 18.95
CA TYR A 113 -25.30 -9.91 18.61
C TYR A 113 -25.92 -11.15 19.26
N SER A 114 -25.27 -12.31 19.15
CA SER A 114 -25.75 -13.56 19.77
C SER A 114 -25.78 -13.47 21.30
N LEU A 115 -24.75 -12.87 21.93
CA LEU A 115 -24.74 -12.62 23.38
C LEU A 115 -25.88 -11.68 23.82
N ARG A 116 -26.20 -10.65 23.02
CA ARG A 116 -27.37 -9.78 23.27
C ARG A 116 -28.70 -10.52 23.18
N MET A 117 -28.84 -11.40 22.19
CA MET A 117 -30.05 -12.22 22.02
C MET A 117 -30.23 -13.20 23.19
N ILE A 118 -29.16 -13.85 23.62
CA ILE A 118 -29.16 -14.75 24.80
C ILE A 118 -29.57 -13.97 26.05
N ARG A 119 -28.96 -12.81 26.33
CA ARG A 119 -29.34 -11.96 27.47
C ARG A 119 -30.82 -11.55 27.44
N LYS A 120 -31.36 -11.25 26.27
CA LYS A 120 -32.78 -10.87 26.11
C LYS A 120 -33.71 -12.06 26.38
N ALA A 121 -33.32 -13.27 25.98
CA ALA A 121 -34.07 -14.49 26.25
C ALA A 121 -34.12 -14.85 27.74
N PHE A 122 -33.03 -14.61 28.48
CA PHE A 122 -32.97 -14.86 29.93
C PHE A 122 -33.66 -13.77 30.78
N ARG A 123 -33.93 -12.58 30.22
CA ARG A 123 -34.61 -11.48 30.93
C ARG A 123 -36.15 -11.54 30.80
N ASN A 124 -36.67 -12.41 29.94
CA ASN A 124 -38.10 -12.60 29.69
C ASN A 124 -38.62 -13.97 30.20
N ARG A 125 -37.86 -14.62 31.09
CA ARG A 125 -38.32 -15.73 31.93
C ARG A 125 -38.39 -15.24 33.37
#